data_AF-A0A2P6VNV5-F1
#
_entry.id   AF-A0A2P6VNV5-F1
#
_cell.length_a   1.000
_cell.length_b   1.000
_cell.length_c   1.000
_cell.angle_alpha   90.00
_cell.angle_beta   90.00
_cell.angle_gamma   90.00
#
_symmetry.space_group_name_H-M   'P 1'
#
loop_
_entity.id
_entity.type
_entity.pdbx_description
1 polymer ?
#
loop_
_entity_poly.entity_id
_entity_poly.type
_entity_poly.pdbx_seq_one_letter_code
_entity_poly.pdbx_strand_id
1 'polypeptide(L)'
;MVAATAAGAAAAAAASLSDSPQRAAEEEEKERKSRRSYAPLAYLRSLAWVRPVLILAALYLVSLSCIVALFRQLPSLAEMAELQQGKAGGGGAPEQLALAVPHSFDELRHVRRTLELYRQNYAVHVAALMVATHVFLQSFMVPGSILINVLAGSMYPLPAATCFAATVDCCGAAINYWLSRWLLRGVVVGLFPARVHSFAAEMKKHQANLLNYNLFIRTAPIFPSWLVNLASPIVGVPFNVFIAALVAGHLPINFISVKAGHNLATMQSVSDMYSARNVLVLLLAGALALVPVLLRRLRRTDRAARHFHPAGLPAAAAAHAGQAVGEAAALELAPLGKVERVGGGKLTGLSPEEVRDVLARNLKDGEYFITGDLTPEIFDDLCVFRDPTNETKGLSRYVKALGLLFDASVSAVQLLSIQVTGPSTIEAEWRLGGYLRFPWHPRVEPFTGHTVYHLNEQGLIALQDQTWAISGGKALAETFTPTPGVRDDIRRSLHA
;
A
#
# COMPACT_ATOMS: atom_id res chain seq x y z
N MET A 1 -12.01 60.88 -38.28
CA MET A 1 -11.61 59.53 -38.71
C MET A 1 -10.87 58.72 -37.64
N VAL A 2 -10.36 59.33 -36.55
CA VAL A 2 -9.63 58.61 -35.47
C VAL A 2 -10.56 58.15 -34.32
N ALA A 3 -11.75 58.73 -34.16
CA ALA A 3 -12.71 58.31 -33.13
C ALA A 3 -13.57 57.08 -33.54
N ALA A 4 -13.74 56.82 -34.84
CA ALA A 4 -14.55 55.70 -35.35
C ALA A 4 -13.79 54.36 -35.34
N THR A 5 -12.46 54.39 -35.41
CA THR A 5 -11.60 53.19 -35.38
C THR A 5 -11.39 52.64 -33.96
N ALA A 6 -11.47 53.49 -32.94
CA ALA A 6 -11.36 53.07 -31.54
C ALA A 6 -12.62 52.34 -31.03
N ALA A 7 -13.81 52.75 -31.49
CA ALA A 7 -15.08 52.11 -31.12
C ALA A 7 -15.25 50.71 -31.75
N GLY A 8 -14.77 50.52 -32.98
CA GLY A 8 -14.81 49.22 -33.67
C GLY A 8 -13.86 48.17 -33.07
N ALA A 9 -12.67 48.60 -32.61
CA ALA A 9 -11.70 47.72 -31.98
C ALA A 9 -12.12 47.27 -30.57
N ALA A 10 -12.80 48.15 -29.81
CA ALA A 10 -13.33 47.81 -28.49
C ALA A 10 -14.52 46.83 -28.57
N ALA A 11 -15.39 46.96 -29.59
CA ALA A 11 -16.50 46.03 -29.81
C ALA A 11 -16.03 44.64 -30.28
N ALA A 12 -14.97 44.58 -31.11
CA ALA A 12 -14.37 43.32 -31.54
C ALA A 12 -13.61 42.60 -30.42
N ALA A 13 -12.93 43.35 -29.53
CA ALA A 13 -12.26 42.79 -28.35
C ALA A 13 -13.25 42.31 -27.28
N ALA A 14 -14.38 43.01 -27.10
CA ALA A 14 -15.46 42.58 -26.20
C ALA A 14 -16.18 41.32 -26.72
N ALA A 15 -16.33 41.16 -28.04
CA ALA A 15 -16.87 39.94 -28.63
C ALA A 15 -15.92 38.73 -28.47
N SER A 16 -14.59 38.93 -28.59
CA SER A 16 -13.60 37.84 -28.42
C SER A 16 -13.36 37.41 -26.96
N LEU A 17 -13.74 38.24 -25.98
CA LEU A 17 -13.63 37.93 -24.54
C LEU A 17 -14.86 37.24 -23.96
N SER A 18 -15.98 37.20 -24.70
CA SER A 18 -17.21 36.54 -24.27
C SER A 18 -17.23 35.02 -24.51
N ASP A 19 -16.34 34.52 -25.39
CA ASP A 19 -16.32 33.12 -25.84
C ASP A 19 -15.24 32.26 -25.13
N SER A 20 -14.39 32.88 -24.29
CA SER A 20 -13.28 32.21 -23.62
C SER A 20 -13.64 31.47 -22.31
N PRO A 21 -14.56 31.95 -21.44
CA PRO A 21 -14.94 31.20 -20.23
C PRO A 21 -15.87 30.04 -20.57
N GLN A 22 -16.74 30.21 -21.57
CA GLN A 22 -17.69 29.18 -22.00
C GLN A 22 -16.98 28.05 -22.77
N ARG A 23 -16.03 28.35 -23.66
CA ARG A 23 -15.20 27.30 -24.28
C ARG A 23 -14.28 26.61 -23.28
N ALA A 24 -13.70 27.32 -22.31
CA ALA A 24 -12.93 26.70 -21.24
C ALA A 24 -13.81 25.81 -20.36
N ALA A 25 -15.02 26.25 -20.01
CA ALA A 25 -15.98 25.44 -19.27
C ALA A 25 -16.52 24.26 -20.10
N GLU A 26 -16.71 24.41 -21.41
CA GLU A 26 -17.12 23.33 -22.31
C GLU A 26 -15.99 22.33 -22.56
N GLU A 27 -14.73 22.77 -22.67
CA GLU A 27 -13.54 21.92 -22.74
C GLU A 27 -13.28 21.22 -21.41
N GLU A 28 -13.44 21.90 -20.28
CA GLU A 28 -13.32 21.33 -18.94
C GLU A 28 -14.50 20.38 -18.65
N GLU A 29 -15.69 20.66 -19.16
CA GLU A 29 -16.84 19.76 -19.10
C GLU A 29 -16.71 18.57 -20.08
N LYS A 30 -16.09 18.76 -21.26
CA LYS A 30 -15.70 17.68 -22.18
C LYS A 30 -14.59 16.82 -21.56
N GLU A 31 -13.60 17.41 -20.91
CA GLU A 31 -12.55 16.71 -20.17
C GLU A 31 -13.15 15.99 -18.97
N ARG A 32 -14.10 16.61 -18.26
CA ARG A 32 -14.80 16.02 -17.11
C ARG A 32 -15.73 14.89 -17.55
N LYS A 33 -16.43 15.02 -18.68
CA LYS A 33 -17.23 13.96 -19.33
C LYS A 33 -16.34 12.84 -19.89
N SER A 34 -15.20 13.17 -20.51
CA SER A 34 -14.15 12.24 -20.96
C SER A 34 -13.55 11.45 -19.79
N ARG A 35 -13.26 12.12 -18.67
CA ARG A 35 -12.82 11.50 -17.40
C ARG A 35 -13.92 10.65 -16.76
N ARG A 36 -15.19 10.98 -16.96
CA ARG A 36 -16.36 10.19 -16.49
C ARG A 36 -16.70 9.00 -17.39
N SER A 37 -16.23 8.98 -18.64
CA SER A 37 -16.72 8.07 -19.70
C SER A 37 -15.80 6.88 -20.02
N TYR A 38 -14.90 6.49 -19.12
CA TYR A 38 -14.27 5.16 -19.16
C TYR A 38 -14.88 4.29 -18.06
N ALA A 39 -16.15 3.91 -18.25
CA ALA A 39 -16.68 2.76 -17.54
C ALA A 39 -15.79 1.55 -17.91
N PRO A 40 -15.28 0.76 -16.95
CA PRO A 40 -14.45 -0.41 -17.25
C PRO A 40 -15.07 -1.35 -18.29
N LEU A 41 -16.40 -1.41 -18.32
CA LEU A 41 -17.18 -2.16 -19.32
C LEU A 41 -17.04 -1.62 -20.75
N ALA A 42 -16.98 -0.29 -20.93
CA ALA A 42 -16.75 0.32 -22.25
C ALA A 42 -15.33 0.04 -22.75
N TYR A 43 -14.33 0.12 -21.85
CA TYR A 43 -12.95 -0.24 -22.16
C TYR A 43 -12.82 -1.72 -22.54
N LEU A 44 -13.45 -2.63 -21.80
CA LEU A 44 -13.45 -4.07 -22.11
C LEU A 44 -14.06 -4.36 -23.49
N ARG A 45 -15.16 -3.68 -23.83
CA ARG A 45 -15.82 -3.79 -25.15
C ARG A 45 -14.97 -3.23 -26.30
N SER A 46 -14.10 -2.26 -26.04
CA SER A 46 -13.20 -1.71 -27.06
C SER A 46 -12.16 -2.72 -27.58
N LEU A 47 -11.95 -3.82 -26.86
CA LEU A 47 -10.90 -4.82 -27.13
C LEU A 47 -9.48 -4.24 -27.21
N ALA A 48 -9.26 -2.98 -26.80
CA ALA A 48 -7.96 -2.34 -26.81
C ALA A 48 -6.93 -3.05 -25.90
N TRP A 49 -7.41 -3.80 -24.90
CA TRP A 49 -6.59 -4.63 -24.03
C TRP A 49 -6.11 -5.93 -24.68
N VAL A 50 -6.75 -6.40 -25.76
CA VAL A 50 -6.46 -7.70 -26.37
C VAL A 50 -5.06 -7.74 -26.96
N ARG A 51 -4.69 -6.75 -27.76
CA ARG A 51 -3.36 -6.69 -28.40
C ARG A 51 -2.20 -6.75 -27.39
N PRO A 52 -2.11 -5.89 -26.35
CA PRO A 52 -1.01 -5.97 -25.38
C PRO A 52 -1.01 -7.28 -24.59
N VAL A 53 -2.18 -7.84 -24.27
CA VAL A 53 -2.27 -9.14 -23.58
C VAL A 53 -1.80 -10.29 -24.48
N LEU A 54 -2.17 -10.30 -25.77
CA LEU A 54 -1.68 -11.29 -26.73
C LEU A 54 -0.16 -11.20 -26.94
N ILE A 55 0.40 -9.98 -27.00
CA ILE A 55 1.86 -9.79 -27.07
C ILE A 55 2.53 -10.35 -25.82
N LEU A 56 1.98 -10.06 -24.63
CA LEU A 56 2.52 -10.58 -23.37
C LEU A 56 2.44 -12.12 -23.33
N ALA A 57 1.33 -12.70 -23.78
CA ALA A 57 1.15 -14.15 -23.86
C ALA A 57 2.12 -14.80 -24.86
N ALA A 58 2.36 -14.17 -26.01
CA ALA A 58 3.33 -14.63 -26.98
C ALA A 58 4.76 -14.60 -26.40
N LEU A 59 5.15 -13.50 -25.73
CA LEU A 59 6.45 -13.41 -25.05
C LEU A 59 6.60 -14.49 -23.97
N TYR A 60 5.56 -14.73 -23.18
CA TYR A 60 5.52 -15.79 -22.18
C TYR A 60 5.78 -17.16 -22.82
N LEU A 61 5.03 -17.50 -23.87
CA LEU A 61 5.14 -18.80 -24.56
C LEU A 61 6.50 -18.98 -25.22
N VAL A 62 7.06 -17.94 -25.84
CA VAL A 62 8.40 -17.99 -26.43
C VAL A 62 9.46 -18.19 -25.36
N SER A 63 9.42 -17.42 -24.26
CA SER A 63 10.38 -17.58 -23.16
C SER A 63 10.28 -18.97 -22.51
N LEU A 64 9.06 -19.48 -22.31
CA LEU A 64 8.83 -20.83 -21.78
C LEU A 64 9.37 -21.89 -22.75
N SER A 65 9.15 -21.73 -24.06
CA SER A 65 9.66 -22.64 -25.08
C SER A 65 11.19 -22.66 -25.12
N CYS A 66 11.86 -21.51 -24.92
CA CYS A 66 13.32 -21.45 -24.79
C CYS A 66 13.82 -22.21 -23.56
N ILE A 67 13.14 -22.09 -22.41
CA ILE A 67 13.49 -22.84 -21.19
C ILE A 67 13.31 -24.35 -21.42
N VAL A 68 12.20 -24.76 -22.04
CA VAL A 68 11.95 -26.16 -22.37
C VAL A 68 12.99 -26.70 -23.36
N ALA A 69 13.42 -25.89 -24.33
CA ALA A 69 14.48 -26.26 -25.26
C ALA A 69 15.83 -26.44 -24.54
N LEU A 70 16.20 -25.51 -23.65
CA LEU A 70 17.39 -25.63 -22.82
C LEU A 70 17.34 -26.88 -21.93
N PHE A 71 16.18 -27.18 -21.35
CA PHE A 71 15.98 -28.37 -20.55
C PHE A 71 16.15 -29.66 -21.37
N ARG A 72 15.60 -29.71 -22.58
CA ARG A 72 15.71 -30.87 -23.49
C ARG A 72 17.11 -31.13 -24.03
N GLN A 73 18.02 -30.16 -23.92
CA GLN A 73 19.43 -30.35 -24.29
C GLN A 73 20.23 -31.09 -23.22
N LEU A 74 19.70 -31.23 -22.00
CA LEU A 74 20.33 -32.05 -20.97
C LEU A 74 20.15 -33.53 -21.31
N PRO A 75 21.14 -34.39 -20.97
CA PRO A 75 20.97 -35.84 -21.01
C PRO A 75 19.72 -36.27 -20.25
N SER A 76 19.17 -37.41 -20.61
CA SER A 76 18.05 -38.01 -19.88
C SER A 76 18.46 -38.42 -18.47
N LEU A 77 17.47 -38.52 -17.57
CA LEU A 77 17.67 -38.99 -16.20
C LEU A 77 18.26 -40.41 -16.16
N ALA A 78 17.94 -41.25 -17.15
CA ALA A 78 18.49 -42.60 -17.28
C ALA A 78 20.00 -42.58 -17.56
N GLU A 79 20.45 -41.76 -18.51
CA GLU A 79 21.88 -41.59 -18.83
C GLU A 79 22.66 -41.04 -17.62
N MET A 80 22.06 -40.13 -16.85
CA MET A 80 22.68 -39.61 -15.63
C MET A 80 22.75 -40.66 -14.50
N ALA A 81 21.74 -41.52 -14.37
CA ALA A 81 21.74 -42.61 -13.41
C ALA A 81 22.85 -43.63 -13.73
N GLU A 82 23.09 -43.93 -15.01
CA GLU A 82 24.20 -44.78 -15.46
C GLU A 82 25.56 -44.15 -15.15
N LEU A 83 25.74 -42.85 -15.42
CA LEU A 83 26.96 -42.10 -15.06
C LEU A 83 27.23 -42.10 -13.55
N GLN A 84 26.18 -42.03 -12.73
CA GLN A 84 26.29 -42.11 -11.27
C GLN A 84 26.69 -43.52 -10.80
N GLN A 85 26.08 -44.57 -11.35
CA GLN A 85 26.42 -45.96 -11.05
C GLN A 85 27.85 -46.32 -11.46
N GLY A 86 28.32 -45.82 -12.61
CA GLY A 86 29.69 -45.99 -13.07
C GLY A 86 30.74 -45.35 -12.14
N LYS A 87 30.40 -44.25 -11.45
CA LYS A 87 31.26 -43.62 -10.44
C LYS A 87 31.15 -44.25 -9.04
N ALA A 88 30.01 -44.86 -8.71
CA ALA A 88 29.71 -45.36 -7.36
C ALA A 88 30.17 -46.80 -7.08
N GLY A 89 30.71 -47.52 -8.08
CA GLY A 89 31.21 -48.88 -7.86
C GLY A 89 30.12 -49.85 -7.39
N GLY A 90 29.06 -50.03 -8.19
CA GLY A 90 28.22 -51.25 -8.18
C GLY A 90 27.39 -51.62 -6.95
N GLY A 91 27.31 -50.79 -5.88
CA GLY A 91 26.66 -51.21 -4.62
C GLY A 91 25.44 -50.42 -4.15
N GLY A 92 25.08 -49.29 -4.77
CA GLY A 92 23.95 -48.46 -4.33
C GLY A 92 22.67 -48.72 -5.12
N ALA A 93 21.52 -48.77 -4.45
CA ALA A 93 20.22 -48.82 -5.11
C ALA A 93 20.06 -47.63 -6.09
N PRO A 94 19.43 -47.81 -7.28
CA PRO A 94 19.19 -46.71 -8.21
C PRO A 94 18.31 -45.66 -7.53
N GLU A 95 18.90 -44.51 -7.21
CA GLU A 95 18.22 -43.40 -6.55
C GLU A 95 17.25 -42.75 -7.56
N GLN A 96 16.00 -42.52 -7.16
CA GLN A 96 15.00 -41.91 -8.05
C GLN A 96 15.36 -40.45 -8.33
N LEU A 97 15.94 -40.19 -9.51
CA LEU A 97 16.19 -38.84 -10.00
C LEU A 97 14.88 -38.23 -10.53
N ALA A 98 14.59 -36.99 -10.14
CA ALA A 98 13.38 -36.28 -10.56
C ALA A 98 13.68 -34.79 -10.79
N LEU A 99 13.24 -34.27 -11.94
CA LEU A 99 13.22 -32.85 -12.28
C LEU A 99 11.76 -32.39 -12.36
N ALA A 100 11.18 -32.13 -11.19
CA ALA A 100 9.85 -31.53 -11.05
C ALA A 100 9.98 -30.11 -10.47
N VAL A 101 8.95 -29.28 -10.65
CA VAL A 101 8.86 -28.00 -9.94
C VAL A 101 8.61 -28.33 -8.46
N PRO A 102 9.53 -28.00 -7.54
CA PRO A 102 9.39 -28.42 -6.16
C PRO A 102 8.33 -27.57 -5.45
N HIS A 103 7.35 -28.23 -4.84
CA HIS A 103 6.32 -27.60 -4.01
C HIS A 103 6.58 -27.79 -2.50
N SER A 104 7.53 -28.67 -2.15
CA SER A 104 7.97 -28.93 -0.78
C SER A 104 9.50 -28.90 -0.65
N PHE A 105 10.01 -28.75 0.58
CA PHE A 105 11.46 -28.85 0.85
C PHE A 105 11.99 -30.27 0.58
N ASP A 106 11.17 -31.29 0.75
CA ASP A 106 11.51 -32.66 0.38
C ASP A 106 11.74 -32.80 -1.13
N GLU A 107 10.81 -32.31 -1.94
CA GLU A 107 10.98 -32.30 -3.40
C GLU A 107 12.18 -31.44 -3.81
N LEU A 108 12.41 -30.31 -3.15
CA LEU A 108 13.56 -29.44 -3.38
C LEU A 108 14.90 -30.18 -3.11
N ARG A 109 14.95 -31.07 -2.12
CA ARG A 109 16.10 -31.92 -1.85
C ARG A 109 16.35 -32.95 -2.96
N HIS A 110 15.31 -33.55 -3.52
CA HIS A 110 15.43 -34.49 -4.65
C HIS A 110 15.89 -33.77 -5.93
N VAL A 111 15.31 -32.60 -6.21
CA VAL A 111 15.70 -31.74 -7.33
C VAL A 111 17.16 -31.29 -7.18
N ARG A 112 17.59 -30.89 -5.97
CA ARG A 112 18.99 -30.53 -5.70
C ARG A 112 19.95 -31.67 -6.02
N ARG A 113 19.68 -32.91 -5.56
CA ARG A 113 20.57 -34.05 -5.82
C ARG A 113 20.72 -34.30 -7.32
N THR A 114 19.60 -34.25 -8.04
CA THR A 114 19.57 -34.38 -9.49
C THR A 114 20.36 -33.25 -10.17
N LEU A 115 20.13 -32.00 -9.78
CA LEU A 115 20.83 -30.82 -10.33
C LEU A 115 22.33 -30.82 -10.02
N GLU A 116 22.75 -31.35 -8.87
CA GLU A 116 24.16 -31.45 -8.50
C GLU A 116 24.90 -32.44 -9.40
N LEU A 117 24.28 -33.57 -9.75
CA LEU A 117 24.82 -34.51 -10.74
C LEU A 117 24.96 -33.87 -12.12
N TYR A 118 23.94 -33.14 -12.57
CA TYR A 118 24.05 -32.37 -13.81
C TYR A 118 25.12 -31.28 -13.71
N ARG A 119 25.24 -30.58 -12.57
CA ARG A 119 26.21 -29.50 -12.39
C ARG A 119 27.65 -29.99 -12.55
N GLN A 120 27.97 -31.17 -12.04
CA GLN A 120 29.32 -31.74 -12.14
C GLN A 120 29.76 -32.02 -13.58
N ASN A 121 28.82 -32.29 -14.49
CA ASN A 121 29.12 -32.67 -15.87
C ASN A 121 28.71 -31.57 -16.90
N TYR A 122 27.78 -30.70 -16.53
CA TYR A 122 27.11 -29.70 -17.39
C TYR A 122 26.89 -28.36 -16.66
N ALA A 123 27.87 -27.90 -15.87
CA ALA A 123 27.76 -26.71 -15.01
C ALA A 123 27.19 -25.47 -15.71
N VAL A 124 27.65 -25.17 -16.93
CA VAL A 124 27.22 -23.99 -17.70
C VAL A 124 25.74 -24.10 -18.10
N HIS A 125 25.29 -25.29 -18.53
CA HIS A 125 23.90 -25.52 -18.92
C HIS A 125 22.96 -25.42 -17.71
N VAL A 126 23.35 -26.00 -16.57
CA VAL A 126 22.58 -25.89 -15.32
C VAL A 126 22.47 -24.43 -14.88
N ALA A 127 23.57 -23.67 -14.91
CA ALA A 127 23.56 -22.25 -14.60
C ALA A 127 22.66 -21.47 -15.56
N ALA A 128 22.75 -21.71 -16.87
CA ALA A 128 21.90 -21.07 -17.88
C ALA A 128 20.41 -21.37 -17.65
N LEU A 129 20.06 -22.63 -17.32
CA LEU A 129 18.70 -23.04 -16.99
C LEU A 129 18.18 -22.34 -15.73
N MET A 130 19.00 -22.23 -14.69
CA MET A 130 18.65 -21.50 -13.46
C MET A 130 18.45 -20.01 -13.72
N VAL A 131 19.33 -19.36 -14.49
CA VAL A 131 19.19 -17.96 -14.90
C VAL A 131 17.90 -17.76 -15.69
N ALA A 132 17.71 -18.54 -16.76
CA ALA A 132 16.55 -18.41 -17.64
C ALA A 132 15.23 -18.61 -16.87
N THR A 133 15.17 -19.64 -16.02
CA THR A 133 14.00 -19.93 -15.18
C THR A 133 13.74 -18.79 -14.19
N HIS A 134 14.75 -18.33 -13.47
CA HIS A 134 14.56 -17.24 -12.49
C HIS A 134 14.10 -15.95 -13.18
N VAL A 135 14.75 -15.55 -14.27
CA VAL A 135 14.40 -14.35 -15.03
C VAL A 135 12.98 -14.46 -15.58
N PHE A 136 12.59 -15.63 -16.10
CA PHE A 136 11.22 -15.89 -16.57
C PHE A 136 10.19 -15.73 -15.44
N LEU A 137 10.40 -16.38 -14.30
CA LEU A 137 9.47 -16.32 -13.17
C LEU A 137 9.26 -14.87 -12.71
N GLN A 138 10.34 -14.09 -12.57
CA GLN A 138 10.24 -12.67 -12.21
C GLN A 138 9.61 -11.80 -13.30
N SER A 139 9.99 -12.01 -14.57
CA SER A 139 9.50 -11.22 -15.70
C SER A 139 7.97 -11.33 -15.84
N PHE A 140 7.43 -12.53 -15.67
CA PHE A 140 6.02 -12.85 -15.88
C PHE A 140 5.21 -12.99 -14.59
N MET A 141 5.72 -12.47 -13.45
CA MET A 141 4.99 -12.39 -12.18
C MET A 141 4.59 -13.77 -11.63
N VAL A 142 5.34 -14.81 -11.98
CA VAL A 142 5.08 -16.18 -11.54
C VAL A 142 5.77 -16.38 -10.17
N PRO A 143 5.03 -16.78 -9.12
CA PRO A 143 5.63 -17.05 -7.82
C PRO A 143 6.56 -18.26 -7.88
N GLY A 144 7.61 -18.27 -7.05
CA GLY A 144 8.54 -19.41 -6.93
C GLY A 144 10.02 -19.10 -7.18
N SER A 145 10.37 -17.88 -7.60
CA SER A 145 11.78 -17.52 -7.85
C SER A 145 12.68 -17.68 -6.61
N ILE A 146 12.10 -17.55 -5.40
CA ILE A 146 12.80 -17.77 -4.13
C ILE A 146 13.39 -19.18 -4.02
N LEU A 147 12.74 -20.19 -4.59
CA LEU A 147 13.23 -21.59 -4.58
C LEU A 147 14.52 -21.74 -5.40
N ILE A 148 14.65 -20.96 -6.48
CA ILE A 148 15.89 -20.94 -7.28
C ILE A 148 17.04 -20.31 -6.46
N ASN A 149 16.75 -19.30 -5.63
CA ASN A 149 17.75 -18.73 -4.71
C ASN A 149 18.18 -19.75 -3.65
N VAL A 150 17.24 -20.54 -3.11
CA VAL A 150 17.55 -21.64 -2.17
C VAL A 150 18.41 -22.70 -2.87
N LEU A 151 18.07 -23.11 -4.10
CA LEU A 151 18.87 -24.06 -4.88
C LEU A 151 20.29 -23.52 -5.12
N ALA A 152 20.42 -22.27 -5.54
CA ALA A 152 21.72 -21.62 -5.73
C ALA A 152 22.54 -21.62 -4.43
N GLY A 153 21.93 -21.30 -3.29
CA GLY A 153 22.60 -21.37 -1.99
C GLY A 153 23.00 -22.77 -1.55
N SER A 154 22.29 -23.80 -2.02
CA SER A 154 22.64 -25.19 -1.70
C SER A 154 23.79 -25.77 -2.56
N MET A 155 24.12 -25.10 -3.67
CA MET A 155 25.06 -25.55 -4.70
C MET A 155 26.32 -24.68 -4.81
N TYR A 156 26.25 -23.41 -4.42
CA TYR A 156 27.35 -22.45 -4.56
C TYR A 156 27.68 -21.76 -3.22
N PRO A 157 28.93 -21.30 -3.03
CA PRO A 157 29.30 -20.53 -1.84
C PRO A 157 28.42 -19.29 -1.63
N LEU A 158 28.11 -18.98 -0.37
CA LEU A 158 27.18 -17.91 0.02
C LEU A 158 27.38 -16.56 -0.72
N PRO A 159 28.60 -16.00 -0.87
CA PRO A 159 28.77 -14.73 -1.59
C PRO A 159 28.44 -14.85 -3.08
N ALA A 160 28.87 -15.94 -3.73
CA ALA A 160 28.64 -16.17 -5.16
C ALA A 160 27.14 -16.42 -5.44
N ALA A 161 26.48 -17.24 -4.61
CA ALA A 161 25.06 -17.51 -4.72
C ALA A 161 24.20 -16.26 -4.46
N THR A 162 24.61 -15.40 -3.52
CA THR A 162 23.91 -14.13 -3.25
C THR A 162 24.06 -13.15 -4.41
N CYS A 163 25.27 -13.04 -4.99
CA CYS A 163 25.52 -12.22 -6.17
C CYS A 163 24.71 -12.71 -7.38
N PHE A 164 24.67 -14.03 -7.60
CA PHE A 164 23.83 -14.68 -8.59
C PHE A 164 22.36 -14.29 -8.39
N ALA A 165 21.80 -14.57 -7.21
CA ALA A 165 20.40 -14.30 -6.87
C ALA A 165 20.03 -12.82 -7.09
N ALA A 166 20.86 -11.89 -6.60
CA ALA A 166 20.64 -10.46 -6.77
C ALA A 166 20.66 -10.03 -8.25
N THR A 167 21.54 -10.62 -9.06
CA THR A 167 21.65 -10.29 -10.49
C THR A 167 20.44 -10.79 -11.26
N VAL A 168 20.07 -12.05 -11.11
CA VAL A 168 18.92 -12.63 -11.85
C VAL A 168 17.58 -12.04 -11.42
N ASP A 169 17.43 -11.71 -10.14
CA ASP A 169 16.26 -10.99 -9.61
C ASP A 169 16.17 -9.58 -10.18
N CYS A 170 17.30 -8.85 -10.21
CA CYS A 170 17.37 -7.51 -10.80
C CYS A 170 16.99 -7.52 -12.29
N CYS A 171 17.56 -8.45 -13.07
CA CYS A 171 17.25 -8.60 -14.49
C CYS A 171 15.77 -8.91 -14.73
N GLY A 172 15.20 -9.88 -14.03
CA GLY A 172 13.78 -10.26 -14.19
C GLY A 172 12.82 -9.14 -13.78
N ALA A 173 13.09 -8.47 -12.67
CA ALA A 173 12.28 -7.33 -12.22
C ALA A 173 12.37 -6.12 -13.15
N ALA A 174 13.54 -5.87 -13.76
CA ALA A 174 13.70 -4.83 -14.78
C ALA A 174 12.89 -5.16 -16.04
N ILE A 175 12.90 -6.41 -16.51
CA ILE A 175 12.04 -6.85 -17.63
C ILE A 175 10.57 -6.68 -17.26
N ASN A 176 10.16 -7.10 -16.06
CA ASN A 176 8.79 -6.93 -15.58
C ASN A 176 8.35 -5.45 -15.59
N TYR A 177 9.21 -4.54 -15.11
CA TYR A 177 8.98 -3.10 -15.16
C TYR A 177 8.70 -2.63 -16.59
N TRP A 178 9.50 -3.06 -17.56
CA TRP A 178 9.34 -2.64 -18.95
C TRP A 178 8.12 -3.27 -19.64
N LEU A 179 7.85 -4.56 -19.40
CA LEU A 179 6.61 -5.21 -19.84
C LEU A 179 5.39 -4.49 -19.27
N SER A 180 5.45 -4.11 -17.99
CA SER A 180 4.39 -3.32 -17.36
C SER A 180 4.24 -1.94 -18.01
N ARG A 181 5.35 -1.22 -18.17
CA ARG A 181 5.39 0.13 -18.76
C ARG A 181 4.79 0.17 -20.16
N TRP A 182 5.15 -0.80 -21.01
CA TRP A 182 4.81 -0.80 -22.43
C TRP A 182 3.53 -1.54 -22.77
N LEU A 183 3.24 -2.66 -22.10
CA LEU A 183 2.08 -3.51 -22.44
C LEU A 183 0.93 -3.31 -21.44
N LEU A 184 1.21 -3.39 -20.13
CA LEU A 184 0.15 -3.47 -19.13
C LEU A 184 -0.37 -2.11 -18.64
N ARG A 185 0.42 -1.04 -18.73
CA ARG A 185 0.01 0.28 -18.25
C ARG A 185 -1.30 0.75 -18.86
N GLY A 186 -1.46 0.61 -20.19
CA GLY A 186 -2.70 0.96 -20.88
C GLY A 186 -3.90 0.11 -20.42
N VAL A 187 -3.66 -1.17 -20.17
CA VAL A 187 -4.66 -2.13 -19.67
C VAL A 187 -5.13 -1.74 -18.28
N VAL A 188 -4.20 -1.52 -17.34
CA VAL A 188 -4.54 -1.21 -15.95
C VAL A 188 -5.19 0.17 -15.82
N VAL A 189 -4.72 1.16 -16.58
CA VAL A 189 -5.36 2.50 -16.60
C VAL A 189 -6.77 2.42 -17.19
N GLY A 190 -6.99 1.63 -18.24
CA GLY A 190 -8.31 1.45 -18.84
C GLY A 190 -9.31 0.73 -17.93
N LEU A 191 -8.85 -0.24 -17.13
CA LEU A 191 -9.68 -1.00 -16.19
C LEU A 191 -9.95 -0.24 -14.87
N PHE A 192 -8.97 0.53 -14.38
CA PHE A 192 -9.04 1.18 -13.06
C PHE A 192 -8.59 2.65 -13.08
N PRO A 193 -9.19 3.52 -13.93
CA PRO A 193 -8.69 4.87 -14.16
C PRO A 193 -8.66 5.72 -12.88
N ALA A 194 -9.75 5.74 -12.11
CA ALA A 194 -9.85 6.54 -10.89
C ALA A 194 -8.79 6.15 -9.83
N ARG A 195 -8.57 4.84 -9.63
CA ARG A 195 -7.60 4.32 -8.65
C ARG A 195 -6.16 4.58 -9.07
N VAL A 196 -5.85 4.41 -10.35
CA VAL A 196 -4.50 4.69 -10.85
C VAL A 196 -4.20 6.19 -10.77
N HIS A 197 -5.15 7.05 -11.11
CA HIS A 197 -4.97 8.50 -11.01
C HIS A 197 -4.82 9.00 -9.58
N SER A 198 -5.62 8.51 -8.63
CA SER A 198 -5.50 8.89 -7.22
C SER A 198 -4.15 8.48 -6.65
N PHE A 199 -3.73 7.25 -6.90
CA PHE A 199 -2.46 6.73 -6.39
C PHE A 199 -1.25 7.41 -7.04
N ALA A 200 -1.29 7.65 -8.36
CA ALA A 200 -0.25 8.41 -9.05
C ALA A 200 -0.16 9.86 -8.56
N ALA A 201 -1.29 10.50 -8.24
CA ALA A 201 -1.32 11.83 -7.65
C ALA A 201 -0.68 11.85 -6.25
N GLU A 202 -0.94 10.83 -5.43
CA GLU A 202 -0.32 10.69 -4.11
C GLU A 202 1.20 10.49 -4.22
N MET A 203 1.64 9.61 -5.13
CA MET A 203 3.06 9.43 -5.43
C MET A 203 3.73 10.72 -5.92
N LYS A 204 3.00 11.57 -6.66
CA LYS A 204 3.50 12.87 -7.11
C LYS A 204 3.84 13.80 -5.94
N LYS A 205 3.02 13.83 -4.88
CA LYS A 205 3.29 14.63 -3.66
C LYS A 205 4.58 14.20 -2.95
N HIS A 206 4.92 12.92 -3.07
CA HIS A 206 6.06 12.29 -2.42
C HIS A 206 7.30 12.14 -3.33
N GLN A 207 7.33 12.82 -4.48
CA GLN A 207 8.38 12.67 -5.51
C GLN A 207 9.82 12.79 -4.99
N ALA A 208 10.06 13.73 -4.08
CA ALA A 208 11.40 13.97 -3.52
C ALA A 208 11.97 12.81 -2.68
N ASN A 209 11.12 11.86 -2.27
CA ASN A 209 11.48 10.74 -1.40
C ASN A 209 11.13 9.38 -2.03
N LEU A 210 10.82 9.31 -3.33
CA LEU A 210 10.42 8.07 -4.01
C LEU A 210 11.42 6.93 -3.82
N LEU A 211 12.73 7.24 -3.85
CA LEU A 211 13.77 6.24 -3.60
C LEU A 211 13.63 5.60 -2.22
N ASN A 212 13.42 6.41 -1.19
CA ASN A 212 13.31 5.94 0.20
C ASN A 212 12.01 5.14 0.42
N TYR A 213 10.90 5.57 -0.16
CA TYR A 213 9.64 4.82 -0.10
C TYR A 213 9.70 3.50 -0.87
N ASN A 214 10.29 3.50 -2.06
CA ASN A 214 10.44 2.28 -2.87
C ASN A 214 11.41 1.31 -2.18
N LEU A 215 12.49 1.82 -1.56
CA LEU A 215 13.42 1.02 -0.77
C LEU A 215 12.72 0.40 0.45
N PHE A 216 11.95 1.18 1.21
CA PHE A 216 11.18 0.67 2.35
C PHE A 216 10.24 -0.47 1.95
N ILE A 217 9.41 -0.27 0.92
CA ILE A 217 8.41 -1.25 0.44
C ILE A 217 9.07 -2.55 -0.03
N ARG A 218 10.31 -2.48 -0.51
CA ARG A 218 11.05 -3.64 -1.04
C ARG A 218 11.80 -4.41 0.02
N THR A 219 12.34 -3.72 1.02
CA THR A 219 13.00 -4.36 2.15
C THR A 219 11.97 -4.94 3.12
N ALA A 220 10.85 -4.24 3.34
CA ALA A 220 9.76 -4.71 4.17
C ALA A 220 8.94 -5.78 3.42
N PRO A 221 8.69 -6.97 3.99
CA PRO A 221 7.98 -8.06 3.32
C PRO A 221 6.44 -7.84 3.32
N ILE A 222 5.99 -6.61 3.06
CA ILE A 222 4.58 -6.21 3.12
C ILE A 222 3.87 -6.53 1.81
N PHE A 223 4.54 -6.25 0.68
CA PHE A 223 3.98 -6.46 -0.65
C PHE A 223 4.83 -7.46 -1.44
N PRO A 224 4.22 -8.33 -2.26
CA PRO A 224 4.95 -9.19 -3.16
C PRO A 224 5.81 -8.37 -4.14
N SER A 225 7.05 -8.81 -4.36
CA SER A 225 8.00 -8.14 -5.28
C SER A 225 7.40 -7.88 -6.67
N TRP A 226 6.71 -8.88 -7.24
CA TRP A 226 6.08 -8.77 -8.56
C TRP A 226 5.05 -7.63 -8.64
N LEU A 227 4.35 -7.34 -7.53
CA LEU A 227 3.33 -6.30 -7.49
C LEU A 227 3.98 -4.92 -7.55
N VAL A 228 5.07 -4.72 -6.80
CA VAL A 228 5.84 -3.48 -6.80
C VAL A 228 6.47 -3.25 -8.18
N ASN A 229 6.95 -4.31 -8.83
CA ASN A 229 7.52 -4.29 -10.18
C ASN A 229 6.50 -3.84 -11.22
N LEU A 230 5.30 -4.44 -11.18
CA LEU A 230 4.18 -4.09 -12.04
C LEU A 230 3.68 -2.66 -11.79
N ALA A 231 3.49 -2.28 -10.53
CA ALA A 231 2.84 -1.02 -10.16
C ALA A 231 3.74 0.19 -10.40
N SER A 232 5.05 0.07 -10.18
CA SER A 232 6.02 1.17 -10.27
C SER A 232 5.88 2.05 -11.55
N PRO A 233 5.91 1.50 -12.78
CA PRO A 233 5.76 2.31 -14.01
C PRO A 233 4.34 2.83 -14.24
N ILE A 234 3.33 2.23 -13.62
CA ILE A 234 1.93 2.64 -13.72
C ILE A 234 1.71 3.90 -12.88
N VAL A 235 2.29 3.93 -11.68
CA VAL A 235 2.15 5.01 -10.68
C VAL A 235 3.19 6.12 -10.85
N GLY A 236 4.06 6.00 -11.86
CA GLY A 236 5.00 7.05 -12.27
C GLY A 236 6.36 7.01 -11.58
N VAL A 237 6.78 5.88 -11.00
CA VAL A 237 8.15 5.71 -10.49
C VAL A 237 9.12 5.58 -11.66
N PRO A 238 10.15 6.44 -11.77
CA PRO A 238 11.11 6.38 -12.87
C PRO A 238 12.07 5.18 -12.70
N PHE A 239 12.55 4.64 -13.82
CA PHE A 239 13.33 3.39 -13.84
C PHE A 239 14.63 3.45 -13.02
N ASN A 240 15.31 4.61 -12.99
CA ASN A 240 16.53 4.79 -12.20
C ASN A 240 16.27 4.72 -10.68
N VAL A 241 15.15 5.27 -10.21
CA VAL A 241 14.74 5.17 -8.81
C VAL A 241 14.33 3.73 -8.48
N PHE A 242 13.57 3.12 -9.39
CA PHE A 242 13.15 1.73 -9.31
C PHE A 242 14.33 0.77 -9.15
N ILE A 243 15.31 0.84 -10.06
CA ILE A 243 16.43 -0.11 -10.10
C ILE A 243 17.36 0.09 -8.90
N ALA A 244 17.60 1.34 -8.47
CA ALA A 244 18.41 1.63 -7.29
C ALA A 244 17.78 1.10 -6.00
N ALA A 245 16.47 1.32 -5.81
CA ALA A 245 15.72 0.78 -4.69
C ALA A 245 15.66 -0.75 -4.72
N LEU A 246 15.54 -1.35 -5.91
CA LEU A 246 15.51 -2.79 -6.10
C LEU A 246 16.80 -3.47 -5.66
N VAL A 247 17.94 -3.01 -6.19
CA VAL A 247 19.26 -3.59 -5.90
C VAL A 247 19.56 -3.52 -4.40
N ALA A 248 19.28 -2.40 -3.76
CA ALA A 248 19.52 -2.23 -2.33
C ALA A 248 18.48 -2.97 -1.47
N GLY A 249 17.20 -2.91 -1.84
CA GLY A 249 16.09 -3.41 -1.01
C GLY A 249 15.91 -4.91 -1.05
N HIS A 250 16.26 -5.58 -2.16
CA HIS A 250 16.13 -7.03 -2.26
C HIS A 250 17.36 -7.80 -1.81
N LEU A 251 18.50 -7.12 -1.61
CA LEU A 251 19.72 -7.79 -1.15
C LEU A 251 19.52 -8.57 0.16
N PRO A 252 18.83 -8.05 1.20
CA PRO A 252 18.57 -8.79 2.42
C PRO A 252 17.73 -10.06 2.22
N ILE A 253 16.65 -10.00 1.43
CA ILE A 253 15.79 -11.16 1.20
C ILE A 253 16.49 -12.20 0.30
N ASN A 254 17.27 -11.76 -0.69
CA ASN A 254 18.09 -12.65 -1.51
C ASN A 254 19.15 -13.37 -0.67
N PHE A 255 19.81 -12.65 0.25
CA PHE A 255 20.76 -13.24 1.19
C PHE A 255 20.10 -14.25 2.13
N ILE A 256 18.95 -13.93 2.73
CA ILE A 256 18.21 -14.86 3.60
C ILE A 256 17.82 -16.12 2.81
N SER A 257 17.40 -15.96 1.56
CA SER A 257 16.99 -17.07 0.69
C SER A 257 18.15 -17.99 0.35
N VAL A 258 19.30 -17.43 -0.02
CA VAL A 258 20.51 -18.20 -0.28
C VAL A 258 21.05 -18.88 0.98
N LYS A 259 20.96 -18.20 2.13
CA LYS A 259 21.35 -18.76 3.43
C LYS A 259 20.45 -19.93 3.82
N ALA A 260 19.17 -19.88 3.50
CA ALA A 260 18.26 -21.03 3.65
C ALA A 260 18.73 -22.25 2.84
N GLY A 261 19.26 -22.02 1.64
CA GLY A 261 19.87 -23.06 0.81
C GLY A 261 21.08 -23.76 1.43
N HIS A 262 21.95 -23.01 2.13
CA HIS A 262 23.07 -23.60 2.86
C HIS A 262 22.60 -24.51 4.01
N ASN A 263 21.45 -24.18 4.60
CA ASN A 263 20.83 -24.93 5.68
C ASN A 263 19.70 -25.86 5.19
N LEU A 264 19.66 -26.20 3.90
CA LEU A 264 18.54 -26.95 3.31
C LEU A 264 18.29 -28.31 3.98
N ALA A 265 19.33 -28.92 4.56
CA ALA A 265 19.19 -30.18 5.29
C ALA A 265 18.32 -30.07 6.56
N THR A 266 18.28 -28.89 7.18
CA THR A 266 17.59 -28.64 8.47
C THR A 266 16.27 -27.88 8.32
N MET A 267 15.94 -27.38 7.13
CA MET A 267 14.70 -26.65 6.87
C MET A 267 13.52 -27.60 6.67
N GLN A 268 12.40 -27.31 7.34
CA GLN A 268 11.16 -28.09 7.20
C GLN A 268 10.09 -27.34 6.41
N SER A 269 10.15 -26.00 6.33
CA SER A 269 9.12 -25.20 5.66
C SER A 269 9.61 -23.88 5.04
N VAL A 270 8.84 -23.34 4.09
CA VAL A 270 9.11 -22.00 3.49
C VAL A 270 8.89 -20.90 4.52
N SER A 271 8.02 -21.13 5.51
CA SER A 271 7.80 -20.22 6.65
C SER A 271 9.04 -20.05 7.53
N ASP A 272 9.96 -21.03 7.57
CA ASP A 272 11.20 -20.91 8.35
C ASP A 272 12.08 -19.76 7.83
N MET A 273 11.96 -19.44 6.53
CA MET A 273 12.64 -18.30 5.90
C MET A 273 12.08 -16.96 6.38
N TYR A 274 10.78 -16.93 6.70
CA TYR A 274 10.04 -15.77 7.22
C TYR A 274 9.82 -15.87 8.74
N SER A 275 10.77 -16.45 9.47
CA SER A 275 10.73 -16.45 10.94
C SER A 275 10.54 -15.03 11.49
N ALA A 276 9.89 -14.90 12.65
CA ALA A 276 9.62 -13.61 13.29
C ALA A 276 10.89 -12.74 13.41
N ARG A 277 12.05 -13.39 13.66
CA ARG A 277 13.36 -12.74 13.66
C ARG A 277 13.73 -12.16 12.29
N ASN A 278 13.61 -12.94 11.22
CA ASN A 278 13.96 -12.49 9.86
C ASN A 278 13.02 -11.37 9.40
N VAL A 279 11.71 -11.52 9.67
CA VAL A 279 10.72 -10.47 9.37
C VAL A 279 11.03 -9.20 10.14
N LEU A 280 11.36 -9.29 11.44
CA LEU A 280 11.75 -8.14 12.24
C LEU A 280 13.01 -7.47 11.68
N VAL A 281 14.04 -8.24 11.32
CA VAL A 281 15.26 -7.70 10.69
C VAL A 281 14.95 -6.97 9.39
N LEU A 282 14.10 -7.54 8.54
CA LEU A 282 13.68 -6.92 7.27
C LEU A 282 12.86 -5.64 7.51
N LEU A 283 11.96 -5.63 8.50
CA LEU A 283 11.20 -4.44 8.86
C LEU A 283 12.09 -3.33 9.41
N LEU A 284 13.05 -3.66 10.29
CA LEU A 284 14.02 -2.70 10.82
C LEU A 284 14.95 -2.16 9.72
N ALA A 285 15.43 -3.03 8.83
CA ALA A 285 16.22 -2.64 7.66
C ALA A 285 15.42 -1.75 6.70
N GLY A 286 14.13 -2.03 6.51
CA GLY A 286 13.23 -1.16 5.77
C GLY A 286 13.06 0.19 6.46
N ALA A 287 12.79 0.21 7.76
CA ALA A 287 12.60 1.44 8.53
C ALA A 287 13.84 2.37 8.47
N LEU A 288 15.04 1.80 8.44
CA LEU A 288 16.29 2.54 8.23
C LEU A 288 16.28 3.35 6.92
N ALA A 289 15.66 2.84 5.85
CA ALA A 289 15.52 3.56 4.59
C ALA A 289 14.66 4.83 4.70
N LEU A 290 13.80 4.92 5.72
CA LEU A 290 12.95 6.09 5.98
C LEU A 290 13.61 7.13 6.89
N VAL A 291 14.72 6.80 7.55
CA VAL A 291 15.45 7.73 8.45
C VAL A 291 15.79 9.06 7.76
N PRO A 292 16.34 9.09 6.52
CA PRO A 292 16.61 10.35 5.84
C PRO A 292 15.35 11.19 5.57
N VAL A 293 14.21 10.54 5.37
CA VAL A 293 12.91 11.20 5.16
C VAL A 293 12.43 11.83 6.46
N LEU A 294 12.49 11.08 7.57
CA LEU A 294 12.08 11.54 8.88
C LEU A 294 12.95 12.72 9.35
N LEU A 295 14.28 12.61 9.20
CA LEU A 295 15.21 13.70 9.54
C LEU A 295 14.96 14.98 8.73
N ARG A 296 14.67 14.86 7.42
CA ARG A 296 14.30 16.01 6.59
C ARG A 296 12.98 16.64 7.03
N ARG A 297 12.01 15.82 7.47
CA ARG A 297 10.71 16.30 7.97
C ARG A 297 10.90 17.06 9.29
N LEU A 298 11.63 16.48 10.25
CA LEU A 298 11.95 17.12 11.53
C LEU A 298 12.71 18.45 11.34
N ARG A 299 13.73 18.48 10.46
CA ARG A 299 14.49 19.71 10.18
C ARG A 299 13.66 20.80 9.47
N ARG A 300 12.63 20.43 8.70
CA ARG A 300 11.71 21.40 8.08
C ARG A 300 10.78 22.01 9.13
N THR A 301 10.31 21.22 10.08
CA THR A 301 9.50 21.70 11.22
C THR A 301 10.31 22.68 12.07
N ASP A 302 11.58 22.38 12.37
CA ASP A 302 12.47 23.29 13.12
C ASP A 302 12.74 24.61 12.37
N ARG A 303 12.91 24.58 11.05
CA ARG A 303 13.12 25.80 10.26
C ARG A 303 11.86 26.65 10.15
N ALA A 304 10.69 26.01 10.04
CA ALA A 304 9.39 26.68 10.07
C ALA A 304 9.11 27.30 11.45
N ALA A 305 9.45 26.60 12.53
CA ALA A 305 9.37 27.12 13.89
C ALA A 305 10.30 28.32 14.13
N ARG A 306 11.51 28.33 13.53
CA ARG A 306 12.46 29.46 13.62
C ARG A 306 12.04 30.69 12.80
N HIS A 307 11.22 30.55 11.76
CA HIS A 307 10.69 31.68 10.99
C HIS A 307 9.37 32.23 11.55
N PHE A 308 8.77 31.55 12.54
CA PHE A 308 7.62 32.05 13.29
C PHE A 308 8.13 32.85 14.50
N HIS A 309 8.61 34.07 14.26
CA HIS A 309 8.80 35.07 15.31
C HIS A 309 7.52 35.91 15.37
N PRO A 310 6.68 35.79 16.41
CA PRO A 310 5.58 36.72 16.59
C PRO A 310 6.18 38.07 16.96
N ALA A 311 6.20 39.00 16.01
CA ALA A 311 6.46 40.39 16.32
C ALA A 311 5.32 40.87 17.24
N GLY A 312 5.62 41.00 18.53
CA GLY A 312 4.80 41.74 19.50
C GLY A 312 3.90 40.89 20.40
N LEU A 313 4.47 40.20 21.38
CA LEU A 313 3.81 39.83 22.65
C LEU A 313 4.87 39.85 23.78
N PRO A 314 4.59 40.47 24.96
CA PRO A 314 5.58 40.67 26.01
C PRO A 314 6.00 39.36 26.72
N ALA A 315 7.26 39.33 27.15
CA ALA A 315 8.07 38.18 27.55
C ALA A 315 7.71 37.52 28.90
N ALA A 316 6.43 37.41 29.28
CA ALA A 316 6.03 36.93 30.61
C ALA A 316 5.34 35.55 30.66
N ALA A 317 5.36 34.75 29.58
CA ALA A 317 4.71 33.43 29.57
C ALA A 317 5.62 32.27 29.12
N ALA A 318 6.94 32.47 29.08
CA ALA A 318 7.90 31.45 28.63
C ALA A 318 8.43 30.54 29.76
N ALA A 319 7.82 30.56 30.94
CA ALA A 319 8.35 29.89 32.13
C ALA A 319 7.38 28.87 32.74
N HIS A 320 6.81 27.96 31.94
CA HIS A 320 6.18 26.72 32.47
C HIS A 320 6.15 25.54 31.46
N ALA A 321 7.05 25.52 30.47
CA ALA A 321 7.19 24.37 29.56
C ALA A 321 8.39 23.50 29.97
N GLY A 322 8.31 22.94 31.17
CA GLY A 322 9.34 22.05 31.70
C GLY A 322 8.72 21.10 32.70
N GLN A 323 8.10 20.03 32.19
CA GLN A 323 7.87 18.71 32.82
C GLN A 323 6.62 18.05 32.24
N ALA A 324 6.81 17.01 31.43
CA ALA A 324 6.13 15.72 31.55
C ALA A 324 6.62 14.81 30.42
N VAL A 325 7.38 13.79 30.81
CA VAL A 325 7.77 12.65 30.00
C VAL A 325 6.66 11.61 30.10
N GLY A 326 6.32 11.01 28.96
CA GLY A 326 5.74 9.67 28.90
C GLY A 326 4.25 9.61 28.57
N GLU A 327 3.92 9.44 27.30
CA GLU A 327 2.73 8.70 26.86
C GLU A 327 2.89 8.31 25.39
N ALA A 328 2.33 7.16 25.03
CA ALA A 328 2.61 6.41 23.81
C ALA A 328 2.48 7.24 22.52
N ALA A 329 3.44 7.05 21.61
CA ALA A 329 3.49 7.74 20.33
C ALA A 329 2.33 7.31 19.41
N ALA A 330 1.24 8.07 19.44
CA ALA A 330 0.16 7.99 18.46
C ALA A 330 0.70 8.39 17.07
N LEU A 331 0.39 7.56 16.07
CA LEU A 331 0.90 7.70 14.71
C LEU A 331 0.00 8.67 13.94
N GLU A 332 0.43 9.92 13.72
CA GLU A 332 -0.35 10.89 12.92
C GLU A 332 -0.71 10.30 11.53
N LEU A 333 -2.00 10.01 11.33
CA LEU A 333 -2.58 9.50 10.09
C LEU A 333 -2.52 10.57 8.99
N ALA A 334 -1.45 10.53 8.18
CA ALA A 334 -1.24 11.35 6.96
C ALA A 334 -1.33 12.89 7.17
N PRO A 335 -0.71 13.74 6.32
CA PRO A 335 -0.87 15.18 6.49
C PRO A 335 -2.27 15.62 6.00
N LEU A 336 -3.25 15.64 6.90
CA LEU A 336 -4.65 16.07 6.67
C LEU A 336 -4.81 17.59 6.40
N GLY A 337 -3.72 18.30 6.11
CA GLY A 337 -3.71 19.74 5.83
C GLY A 337 -3.72 20.62 7.08
N LYS A 338 -3.90 21.94 6.90
CA LYS A 338 -4.12 22.88 8.01
C LYS A 338 -5.53 22.70 8.58
N VAL A 339 -5.71 23.03 9.85
CA VAL A 339 -7.06 23.06 10.44
C VAL A 339 -7.81 24.23 9.82
N GLU A 340 -8.91 23.91 9.16
CA GLU A 340 -9.88 24.84 8.58
C GLU A 340 -11.17 24.80 9.42
N ARG A 341 -11.90 25.91 9.45
CA ARG A 341 -13.24 25.95 10.05
C ARG A 341 -14.22 25.18 9.18
N VAL A 342 -15.09 24.39 9.80
CA VAL A 342 -16.15 23.62 9.14
C VAL A 342 -17.49 24.01 9.73
N GLY A 343 -18.52 24.12 8.89
CA GLY A 343 -19.86 24.56 9.29
C GLY A 343 -20.00 26.08 9.42
N GLY A 344 -21.12 26.50 10.01
CA GLY A 344 -21.50 27.89 10.24
C GLY A 344 -20.97 28.49 11.55
N GLY A 345 -21.77 29.37 12.15
CA GLY A 345 -21.52 29.96 13.48
C GLY A 345 -21.47 28.87 14.56
N LYS A 346 -20.46 28.87 15.44
CA LYS A 346 -20.42 27.92 16.57
C LYS A 346 -21.61 28.18 17.50
N LEU A 347 -22.30 27.11 17.90
CA LEU A 347 -23.43 27.16 18.81
C LEU A 347 -22.92 27.13 20.25
N THR A 348 -22.53 28.30 20.76
CA THR A 348 -22.02 28.46 22.13
C THR A 348 -23.15 28.61 23.14
N GLY A 349 -22.94 28.13 24.37
CA GLY A 349 -23.88 28.29 25.49
C GLY A 349 -25.01 27.26 25.55
N LEU A 350 -24.93 26.18 24.77
CA LEU A 350 -25.84 25.04 24.87
C LEU A 350 -25.63 24.28 26.18
N SER A 351 -26.70 23.76 26.75
CA SER A 351 -26.61 22.84 27.89
C SER A 351 -26.04 21.48 27.45
N PRO A 352 -25.40 20.70 28.36
CA PRO A 352 -24.95 19.35 28.03
C PRO A 352 -26.06 18.44 27.47
N GLU A 353 -27.30 18.62 27.90
CA GLU A 353 -28.47 17.90 27.41
C GLU A 353 -28.80 18.26 25.96
N GLU A 354 -28.72 19.54 25.60
CA GLU A 354 -28.93 19.98 24.21
C GLU A 354 -27.84 19.44 23.29
N VAL A 355 -26.57 19.47 23.74
CA VAL A 355 -25.45 18.89 22.99
C VAL A 355 -25.61 17.37 22.85
N ARG A 356 -26.04 16.68 23.91
CA ARG A 356 -26.36 15.24 23.88
C ARG A 356 -27.42 14.95 22.83
N ASP A 357 -28.48 15.74 22.74
CA ASP A 357 -29.56 15.49 21.78
C ASP A 357 -29.11 15.68 20.33
N VAL A 358 -28.21 16.64 20.08
CA VAL A 358 -27.56 16.80 18.77
C VAL A 358 -26.64 15.61 18.46
N LEU A 359 -25.81 15.18 19.41
CA LEU A 359 -24.95 14.00 19.26
C LEU A 359 -25.74 12.72 19.02
N ALA A 360 -26.87 12.55 19.71
CA ALA A 360 -27.77 11.41 19.53
C ALA A 360 -28.27 11.33 18.09
N ARG A 361 -28.68 12.45 17.48
CA ARG A 361 -29.07 12.52 16.06
C ARG A 361 -27.90 12.27 15.13
N ASN A 362 -26.74 12.88 15.38
CA ASN A 362 -25.54 12.66 14.55
C ASN A 362 -25.11 11.19 14.54
N LEU A 363 -25.24 10.47 15.67
CA LEU A 363 -24.87 9.05 15.77
C LEU A 363 -25.94 8.11 15.24
N LYS A 364 -27.22 8.39 15.54
CA LYS A 364 -28.33 7.52 15.19
C LYS A 364 -28.78 7.68 13.73
N ASP A 365 -28.91 8.92 13.27
CA ASP A 365 -29.45 9.24 11.95
C ASP A 365 -28.33 9.52 10.94
N GLY A 366 -27.28 10.23 11.39
CA GLY A 366 -26.13 10.58 10.56
C GLY A 366 -25.06 9.49 10.50
N GLU A 367 -25.01 8.58 11.47
CA GLU A 367 -23.95 7.55 11.64
C GLU A 367 -22.54 8.16 11.52
N TYR A 368 -22.31 9.30 12.19
CA TYR A 368 -21.21 10.18 11.82
C TYR A 368 -19.81 9.56 11.93
N PHE A 369 -19.59 8.52 12.75
CA PHE A 369 -18.30 7.79 12.78
C PHE A 369 -17.97 7.09 11.45
N ILE A 370 -18.94 6.94 10.56
CA ILE A 370 -18.77 6.35 9.22
C ILE A 370 -18.90 7.42 8.14
N THR A 371 -19.91 8.27 8.23
CA THR A 371 -20.25 9.22 7.16
C THR A 371 -19.46 10.53 7.26
N GLY A 372 -19.01 10.88 8.46
CA GLY A 372 -18.55 12.24 8.80
C GLY A 372 -19.68 13.27 8.89
N ASP A 373 -20.95 12.85 8.81
CA ASP A 373 -22.13 13.71 8.89
C ASP A 373 -22.46 14.04 10.35
N LEU A 374 -21.67 14.96 10.91
CA LEU A 374 -21.87 15.54 12.23
C LEU A 374 -22.23 17.01 12.10
N THR A 375 -22.90 17.55 13.12
CA THR A 375 -23.18 18.99 13.26
C THR A 375 -21.89 19.73 13.69
N PRO A 376 -21.18 20.45 12.80
CA PRO A 376 -19.86 21.00 13.13
C PRO A 376 -19.89 22.16 14.13
N GLU A 377 -21.07 22.77 14.31
CA GLU A 377 -21.25 23.95 15.13
C GLU A 377 -21.17 23.68 16.63
N ILE A 378 -21.37 22.42 17.06
CA ILE A 378 -21.24 22.00 18.47
C ILE A 378 -19.83 21.54 18.86
N PHE A 379 -18.89 21.50 17.90
CA PHE A 379 -17.49 21.11 18.12
C PHE A 379 -16.58 22.34 18.07
N ASP A 380 -15.56 22.36 18.92
CA ASP A 380 -14.43 23.29 18.80
C ASP A 380 -13.65 23.00 17.50
N ASP A 381 -13.21 24.03 16.77
CA ASP A 381 -12.42 23.83 15.55
C ASP A 381 -11.10 23.11 15.83
N LEU A 382 -10.56 23.25 17.04
CA LEU A 382 -9.36 22.59 17.56
C LEU A 382 -9.67 21.35 18.40
N CYS A 383 -10.91 20.83 18.36
CA CYS A 383 -11.30 19.63 19.08
C CYS A 383 -10.29 18.49 18.85
N VAL A 384 -9.93 17.83 19.94
CA VAL A 384 -9.04 16.67 19.94
C VAL A 384 -9.90 15.41 19.85
N PHE A 385 -9.59 14.55 18.90
CA PHE A 385 -10.22 13.24 18.73
C PHE A 385 -9.18 12.19 19.07
N ARG A 386 -9.43 11.41 20.11
CA ARG A 386 -8.53 10.36 20.58
C ARG A 386 -9.23 9.01 20.44
N ASP A 387 -8.49 8.05 19.93
CA ASP A 387 -8.84 6.64 19.91
C ASP A 387 -7.63 5.80 20.37
N PRO A 388 -7.79 4.49 20.63
CA PRO A 388 -6.70 3.66 21.16
C PRO A 388 -5.50 3.51 20.22
N THR A 389 -5.60 3.94 18.96
CA THR A 389 -4.58 3.82 17.91
C THR A 389 -4.08 5.16 17.37
N ASN A 390 -4.81 6.26 17.58
CA ASN A 390 -4.52 7.55 16.98
C ASN A 390 -5.05 8.74 17.80
N GLU A 391 -4.43 9.90 17.61
CA GLU A 391 -4.90 11.18 18.13
C GLU A 391 -4.89 12.20 16.99
N THR A 392 -6.03 12.85 16.75
CA THR A 392 -6.19 13.85 15.70
C THR A 392 -6.68 15.17 16.30
N LYS A 393 -5.88 16.22 16.16
CA LYS A 393 -6.29 17.58 16.55
C LYS A 393 -6.87 18.34 15.35
N GLY A 394 -8.12 18.77 15.49
CA GLY A 394 -8.84 19.65 14.57
C GLY A 394 -10.02 18.99 13.86
N LEU A 395 -11.20 19.63 13.94
CA LEU A 395 -12.46 19.10 13.43
C LEU A 395 -12.43 18.82 11.91
N SER A 396 -11.90 19.74 11.13
CA SER A 396 -11.76 19.57 9.66
C SER A 396 -10.91 18.37 9.27
N ARG A 397 -9.89 18.05 10.06
CA ARG A 397 -9.03 16.89 9.80
C ARG A 397 -9.76 15.60 10.11
N TYR A 398 -10.47 15.57 11.23
CA TYR A 398 -11.26 14.41 11.64
C TYR A 398 -12.37 14.07 10.63
N VAL A 399 -13.20 15.05 10.24
CA VAL A 399 -14.27 14.83 9.23
C VAL A 399 -13.70 14.36 7.88
N LYS A 400 -12.58 14.94 7.43
CA LYS A 400 -11.88 14.49 6.21
C LYS A 400 -11.38 13.05 6.32
N ALA A 401 -10.92 12.62 7.50
CA ALA A 401 -10.43 11.26 7.72
C ALA A 401 -11.56 10.23 7.72
N LEU A 402 -12.69 10.53 8.38
CA LEU A 402 -13.83 9.60 8.47
C LEU A 402 -14.40 9.23 7.10
N GLY A 403 -14.58 10.21 6.20
CA GLY A 403 -15.09 9.97 4.84
C GLY A 403 -14.20 9.08 3.95
N LEU A 404 -12.97 8.78 4.38
CA LEU A 404 -12.01 7.94 3.67
C LEU A 404 -11.91 6.52 4.24
N LEU A 405 -12.44 6.26 5.44
CA LEU A 405 -12.18 5.02 6.16
C LEU A 405 -13.19 3.91 5.83
N PHE A 406 -14.47 4.14 6.11
CA PHE A 406 -15.55 3.15 5.92
C PHE A 406 -16.35 3.39 4.64
N ASP A 407 -16.85 2.31 4.04
CA ASP A 407 -17.87 2.40 3.00
C ASP A 407 -19.25 2.56 3.62
N ALA A 408 -19.75 3.79 3.64
CA ALA A 408 -21.06 4.14 4.19
C ALA A 408 -22.24 3.38 3.59
N SER A 409 -22.10 2.81 2.38
CA SER A 409 -23.19 2.04 1.76
C SER A 409 -23.41 0.66 2.40
N VAL A 410 -22.42 0.15 3.13
CA VAL A 410 -22.39 -1.24 3.65
C VAL A 410 -21.84 -1.35 5.08
N SER A 411 -21.64 -0.21 5.73
CA SER A 411 -21.15 -0.09 7.11
C SER A 411 -22.19 0.69 7.91
N ALA A 412 -22.31 0.43 9.21
CA ALA A 412 -23.29 1.10 10.06
C ALA A 412 -22.79 1.34 11.49
N VAL A 413 -23.40 2.32 12.14
CA VAL A 413 -23.24 2.61 13.56
C VAL A 413 -24.59 2.45 14.24
N GLN A 414 -24.64 1.59 15.25
CA GLN A 414 -25.78 1.45 16.14
C GLN A 414 -25.48 2.19 17.44
N LEU A 415 -26.23 3.24 17.73
CA LEU A 415 -26.19 3.90 19.04
C LEU A 415 -26.90 3.01 20.08
N LEU A 416 -26.19 2.60 21.13
CA LEU A 416 -26.73 1.77 22.20
C LEU A 416 -27.27 2.63 23.35
N SER A 417 -26.51 3.63 23.77
CA SER A 417 -26.94 4.62 24.77
C SER A 417 -26.16 5.93 24.62
N ILE A 418 -26.75 7.03 25.10
CA ILE A 418 -26.06 8.30 25.25
C ILE A 418 -26.65 9.07 26.43
N GLN A 419 -25.79 9.59 27.31
CA GLN A 419 -26.22 10.24 28.55
C GLN A 419 -25.24 11.33 28.99
N VAL A 420 -25.75 12.34 29.69
CA VAL A 420 -24.91 13.34 30.37
C VAL A 420 -24.47 12.71 31.68
N THR A 421 -23.16 12.57 31.89
CA THR A 421 -22.58 11.95 33.10
C THR A 421 -21.94 12.97 34.05
N GLY A 422 -21.75 14.21 33.59
CA GLY A 422 -21.23 15.31 34.38
C GLY A 422 -21.59 16.68 33.82
N PRO A 423 -21.23 17.78 34.51
CA PRO A 423 -21.59 19.15 34.12
C PRO A 423 -21.03 19.57 32.75
N SER A 424 -20.02 18.87 32.25
CA SER A 424 -19.39 19.12 30.95
C SER A 424 -19.01 17.81 30.25
N THR A 425 -19.66 16.69 30.60
CA THR A 425 -19.28 15.35 30.13
C THR A 425 -20.50 14.60 29.62
N ILE A 426 -20.40 14.07 28.41
CA ILE A 426 -21.42 13.25 27.75
C ILE A 426 -20.77 11.93 27.37
N GLU A 427 -21.43 10.82 27.62
CA GLU A 427 -20.94 9.49 27.30
C GLU A 427 -21.89 8.76 26.37
N ALA A 428 -21.34 8.02 25.41
CA ALA A 428 -22.11 7.23 24.45
C ALA A 428 -21.54 5.81 24.34
N GLU A 429 -22.43 4.83 24.35
CA GLU A 429 -22.14 3.43 23.99
C GLU A 429 -22.66 3.18 22.58
N TRP A 430 -21.87 2.50 21.75
CA TRP A 430 -22.22 2.25 20.36
C TRP A 430 -21.66 0.91 19.89
N ARG A 431 -22.17 0.44 18.76
CA ARG A 431 -21.65 -0.70 18.02
C ARG A 431 -21.41 -0.29 16.57
N LEU A 432 -20.24 -0.63 16.04
CA LEU A 432 -19.83 -0.27 14.69
C LEU A 432 -19.32 -1.52 13.97
N GLY A 433 -19.69 -1.67 12.70
CA GLY A 433 -19.12 -2.70 11.83
C GLY A 433 -19.34 -2.36 10.37
N GLY A 434 -18.61 -3.04 9.49
CA GLY A 434 -18.80 -2.86 8.04
C GLY A 434 -17.56 -3.18 7.23
N TYR A 435 -17.33 -2.39 6.18
CA TYR A 435 -16.25 -2.58 5.21
C TYR A 435 -15.43 -1.31 5.07
N LEU A 436 -14.10 -1.44 5.06
CA LEU A 436 -13.21 -0.31 4.81
C LEU A 436 -13.01 -0.06 3.32
N ARG A 437 -12.71 1.20 2.95
CA ARG A 437 -12.47 1.64 1.57
C ARG A 437 -11.07 1.29 1.04
N PHE A 438 -10.64 0.04 1.23
CA PHE A 438 -9.41 -0.51 0.62
C PHE A 438 -9.72 -1.35 -0.64
N PRO A 439 -8.76 -1.54 -1.56
CA PRO A 439 -8.97 -2.31 -2.79
C PRO A 439 -9.48 -3.74 -2.59
N TRP A 440 -9.19 -4.36 -1.44
CA TRP A 440 -9.60 -5.72 -1.07
C TRP A 440 -10.81 -5.77 -0.12
N HIS A 441 -11.46 -4.63 0.13
CA HIS A 441 -12.67 -4.47 0.95
C HIS A 441 -12.64 -5.28 2.25
N PRO A 442 -11.67 -5.01 3.15
CA PRO A 442 -11.57 -5.74 4.39
C PRO A 442 -12.84 -5.53 5.22
N ARG A 443 -13.38 -6.64 5.72
CA ARG A 443 -14.54 -6.68 6.59
C ARG A 443 -14.10 -6.50 8.02
N VAL A 444 -14.77 -5.59 8.73
CA VAL A 444 -14.61 -5.34 10.16
C VAL A 444 -15.86 -5.87 10.85
N GLU A 445 -15.69 -6.93 11.64
CA GLU A 445 -16.81 -7.52 12.37
C GLU A 445 -17.35 -6.53 13.41
N PRO A 446 -18.67 -6.49 13.66
CA PRO A 446 -19.25 -5.57 14.63
C PRO A 446 -18.57 -5.65 16.00
N PHE A 447 -18.11 -4.50 16.48
CA PHE A 447 -17.51 -4.34 17.79
C PHE A 447 -18.19 -3.19 18.54
N THR A 448 -18.17 -3.25 19.87
CA THR A 448 -18.70 -2.18 20.71
C THR A 448 -17.61 -1.19 21.07
N GLY A 449 -18.01 0.05 21.30
CA GLY A 449 -17.14 1.08 21.82
C GLY A 449 -17.87 2.06 22.71
N HIS A 450 -17.08 2.74 23.52
CA HIS A 450 -17.50 3.79 24.44
C HIS A 450 -16.82 5.09 24.02
N THR A 451 -17.55 6.20 24.08
CA THR A 451 -17.01 7.51 23.75
C THR A 451 -17.39 8.53 24.80
N VAL A 452 -16.40 9.28 25.26
CA VAL A 452 -16.54 10.39 26.21
C VAL A 452 -16.32 11.70 25.45
N TYR A 453 -17.29 12.60 25.56
CA TYR A 453 -17.21 13.96 25.03
C TYR A 453 -17.05 14.93 26.18
N HIS A 454 -16.05 15.80 26.11
CA HIS A 454 -15.83 16.87 27.07
C HIS A 454 -16.10 18.23 26.44
N LEU A 455 -16.98 19.00 27.08
CA LEU A 455 -17.34 20.36 26.70
C LEU A 455 -16.35 21.36 27.31
N ASN A 456 -16.02 22.41 26.57
CA ASN A 456 -15.27 23.56 27.06
C ASN A 456 -16.20 24.58 27.75
N GLU A 457 -15.63 25.68 28.26
CA GLU A 457 -16.37 26.77 28.91
C GLU A 457 -17.43 27.44 28.01
N GLN A 458 -17.30 27.29 26.68
CA GLN A 458 -18.23 27.83 25.70
C GLN A 458 -19.37 26.85 25.38
N GLY A 459 -19.39 25.67 25.98
CA GLY A 459 -20.35 24.59 25.70
C GLY A 459 -20.06 23.80 24.42
N LEU A 460 -18.87 23.96 23.83
CA LEU A 460 -18.45 23.22 22.62
C LEU A 460 -17.65 21.98 22.99
N ILE A 461 -17.81 20.91 22.22
CA ILE A 461 -17.00 19.69 22.37
C ILE A 461 -15.55 19.99 22.01
N ALA A 462 -14.65 19.90 22.99
CA ALA A 462 -13.23 20.14 22.83
C ALA A 462 -12.38 18.86 22.84
N LEU A 463 -12.91 17.78 23.41
CA LEU A 463 -12.29 16.45 23.39
C LEU A 463 -13.37 15.40 23.16
N GLN A 464 -13.10 14.50 22.22
CA GLN A 464 -13.80 13.24 22.03
C GLN A 464 -12.79 12.11 22.24
N ASP A 465 -12.98 11.29 23.27
CA ASP A 465 -12.11 10.17 23.60
C ASP A 465 -12.85 8.85 23.42
N GLN A 466 -12.29 7.93 22.65
CA GLN A 466 -12.92 6.66 22.27
C GLN A 466 -12.16 5.46 22.82
N THR A 467 -12.90 4.46 23.26
CA THR A 467 -12.39 3.12 23.53
C THR A 467 -13.24 2.09 22.79
N TRP A 468 -12.62 0.98 22.36
CA TRP A 468 -13.32 -0.09 21.66
C TRP A 468 -12.96 -1.47 22.22
N ALA A 469 -13.89 -2.41 22.13
CA ALA A 469 -13.76 -3.77 22.65
C ALA A 469 -12.90 -4.70 21.75
N ILE A 470 -12.39 -4.20 20.63
CA ILE A 470 -11.52 -4.94 19.71
C ILE A 470 -10.05 -4.70 20.03
N SER A 471 -9.22 -5.75 20.01
CA SER A 471 -7.77 -5.60 20.18
C SER A 471 -7.15 -4.96 18.93
N GLY A 472 -6.12 -4.12 19.11
CA GLY A 472 -5.42 -3.50 17.98
C GLY A 472 -4.85 -4.52 16.97
N GLY A 473 -4.42 -5.69 17.44
CA GLY A 473 -3.97 -6.79 16.58
C GLY A 473 -5.08 -7.41 15.72
N LYS A 474 -6.30 -7.56 16.27
CA LYS A 474 -7.46 -8.02 15.51
C LYS A 474 -7.90 -6.97 14.49
N ALA A 475 -7.97 -5.70 14.89
CA ALA A 475 -8.29 -4.59 13.97
C ALA A 475 -7.29 -4.50 12.80
N LEU A 476 -5.99 -4.69 13.09
CA LEU A 476 -4.94 -4.74 12.07
C LEU A 476 -5.12 -5.95 11.15
N ALA A 477 -5.35 -7.14 11.70
CA ALA A 477 -5.56 -8.37 10.92
C ALA A 477 -6.77 -8.25 9.98
N GLU A 478 -7.90 -7.74 10.48
CA GLU A 478 -9.09 -7.50 9.68
C GLU A 478 -8.82 -6.50 8.56
N THR A 479 -8.13 -5.39 8.85
CA THR A 479 -7.75 -4.36 7.85
C THR A 479 -6.96 -4.95 6.67
N PHE A 480 -6.12 -5.95 6.89
CA PHE A 480 -5.30 -6.58 5.84
C PHE A 480 -5.88 -7.88 5.28
N THR A 481 -7.07 -8.31 5.73
CA THR A 481 -7.71 -9.54 5.26
C THR A 481 -8.63 -9.25 4.06
N PRO A 482 -8.36 -9.79 2.86
CA PRO A 482 -9.24 -9.63 1.70
C PRO A 482 -10.59 -10.29 1.93
N THR A 483 -11.69 -9.59 1.65
CA THR A 483 -13.04 -10.18 1.73
C THR A 483 -13.68 -10.28 0.35
N PRO A 484 -13.96 -11.51 -0.15
CA PRO A 484 -14.64 -11.69 -1.42
C PRO A 484 -16.15 -11.42 -1.28
N GLY A 485 -16.65 -10.46 -2.07
CA GLY A 485 -18.07 -10.13 -2.12
C GLY A 485 -18.51 -9.25 -0.96
N VAL A 486 -18.58 -7.94 -1.21
CA VAL A 486 -19.16 -6.97 -0.28
C VAL A 486 -20.67 -7.23 -0.18
N ARG A 487 -21.18 -7.32 1.04
CA ARG A 487 -22.60 -7.55 1.33
C ARG A 487 -23.08 -6.52 2.34
N ASP A 488 -24.37 -6.21 2.26
CA ASP A 488 -25.01 -5.29 3.20
C ASP A 488 -25.58 -6.02 4.43
N ASP A 489 -24.93 -7.11 4.85
CA ASP A 489 -25.37 -7.95 5.96
C ASP A 489 -25.07 -7.32 7.31
N ILE A 490 -23.89 -6.70 7.47
CA ILE A 490 -23.53 -6.02 8.72
C ILE A 490 -24.45 -4.84 8.98
N ARG A 491 -24.63 -3.95 8.00
CA ARG A 491 -25.54 -2.80 8.09
C ARG A 491 -26.96 -3.24 8.46
N ARG A 492 -27.50 -4.27 7.79
CA ARG A 492 -28.81 -4.84 8.13
C ARG A 492 -28.85 -5.41 9.54
N SER A 493 -27.79 -6.07 10.01
CA SER A 493 -27.73 -6.62 11.38
C SER A 493 -27.68 -5.57 12.48
N LEU A 494 -27.10 -4.39 12.19
CA LEU A 494 -26.98 -3.29 13.14
C LEU A 494 -28.22 -2.38 13.19
N HIS A 495 -29.02 -2.38 12.13
CA HIS A 495 -30.31 -1.68 12.07
C HIS A 495 -31.54 -2.57 12.31
N ALA A 496 -31.36 -3.89 12.39
CA ALA A 496 -32.39 -4.83 12.84
C ALA A 496 -32.56 -4.75 14.35
#